data_AF-A0A2U9QIA1-F1
#
_entry.id   AF-A0A2U9QIA1-F1
#
_cell.length_a   1.000
_cell.length_b   1.000
_cell.length_c   1.000
_cell.angle_alpha   90.00
_cell.angle_beta   90.00
_cell.angle_gamma   90.00
#
_symmetry.space_group_name_H-M   'P 1'
#
loop_
_entity.id
_entity.type
_entity.pdbx_description
1 polymer ?
#
loop_
_entity_poly.entity_id
_entity_poly.type
_entity_poly.pdbx_seq_one_letter_code
_entity_poly.pdbx_strand_id
1 'polypeptide(L)'
;MPWAEAQAHEFYLPLSSLEATREVARDLRRAWQRFEERYYWRVITELNNPAFWFAYCWAGIRGPELAPPLPDFRLQVPSEGVDPAFLEAATRQGPLDMGRWASAGLHSLDRYLPVPQVDPREFCDGLGLQILPLMYIPGFKVLLQGHEVFRTPGYPSRPLWFNWDEANARVERAMRKALTEYYLDYQKEVARILLTPRPSTPQEALNLLGGDFRSLGAPKVYLPVPWQGHLLGGGSVVAPVYTELVPTDPTALWNGVQSLWNAYKGLIDRAGSEVEKAYLYVHFYRAARTLFQSKAFYGLPGMDAVKENLVKLVEAPLRSLTQSLPVLRGCAGSLDQVASCAALALKKVDLAVKGVGNLQELLGGGTQAEPIKADRESPGLWKFEEAKRWLPPSSLPVYEAFGYAGFFQAQNILEATTVPDIRNVDLSSVNLGNWISWAWNQLSRLVVYWHVPITIDARVEYCPPCVLAYPSLPLEGPVQPLAISPYVLPFALERTHWRWISVPEGYEVPGVRGTPYKPLGDLSALTSLVDLSAFYRILLGR
;
A
#
# COMPACT_ATOMS: atom_id res chain seq x y z
N MET A 1 -4.71 40.81 28.82
CA MET A 1 -4.36 39.41 29.10
C MET A 1 -3.39 38.95 28.04
N PRO A 2 -2.18 38.48 28.38
CA PRO A 2 -1.26 37.94 27.39
C PRO A 2 -1.83 36.62 26.90
N TRP A 3 -2.02 36.52 25.59
CA TRP A 3 -2.47 35.30 24.94
C TRP A 3 -1.45 34.21 25.24
N ALA A 4 -1.93 33.03 25.64
CA ALA A 4 -1.09 31.86 25.74
C ALA A 4 -0.35 31.71 24.40
N GLU A 5 0.97 31.79 24.44
CA GLU A 5 1.82 31.44 23.32
C GLU A 5 1.31 30.12 22.78
N ALA A 6 0.98 30.07 21.49
CA ALA A 6 0.72 28.82 20.81
C ALA A 6 1.98 27.98 21.03
N GLN A 7 1.96 27.09 22.02
CA GLN A 7 3.00 26.09 22.17
C GLN A 7 2.96 25.30 20.89
N ALA A 8 3.97 25.49 20.04
CA ALA A 8 4.22 24.57 18.95
C ALA A 8 4.30 23.19 19.61
N HIS A 9 3.27 22.37 19.40
CA HIS A 9 3.34 20.99 19.80
C HIS A 9 4.33 20.33 18.84
N GLU A 10 5.60 20.36 19.20
CA GLU A 10 6.67 19.60 18.54
C GLU A 10 6.41 18.11 18.82
N PHE A 11 5.51 17.52 18.05
CA PHE A 11 5.41 16.08 17.95
C PHE A 11 6.51 15.61 17.02
N TYR A 12 7.60 15.13 17.59
CA TYR A 12 8.56 14.34 16.83
C TYR A 12 7.94 12.97 16.56
N LEU A 13 7.20 12.87 15.46
CA LEU A 13 6.72 11.58 14.99
C LEU A 13 7.93 10.73 14.57
N PRO A 14 7.96 9.45 14.94
CA PRO A 14 9.04 8.58 14.52
C PRO A 14 8.95 8.40 13.00
N LEU A 15 10.04 8.73 12.30
CA LEU A 15 10.04 8.68 10.85
C LEU A 15 10.47 7.28 10.38
N SER A 16 9.84 6.79 9.33
CA SER A 16 10.16 5.52 8.67
C SER A 16 10.87 5.76 7.35
N SER A 17 11.76 4.87 6.93
CA SER A 17 12.36 4.96 5.61
C SER A 17 11.42 4.44 4.52
N LEU A 18 11.56 5.02 3.33
CA LEU A 18 10.77 4.63 2.16
C LEU A 18 10.95 3.15 1.83
N GLU A 19 12.18 2.65 1.94
CA GLU A 19 12.48 1.23 1.72
C GLU A 19 11.74 0.33 2.70
N ALA A 20 11.79 0.63 4.00
CA ALA A 20 11.13 -0.18 5.02
C ALA A 20 9.60 -0.17 4.85
N THR A 21 9.00 0.99 4.51
CA THR A 21 7.55 1.06 4.26
C THR A 21 7.12 0.32 2.99
N ARG A 22 7.94 0.29 1.94
CA ARG A 22 7.70 -0.53 0.74
C ARG A 22 7.75 -2.02 1.04
N GLU A 23 8.63 -2.47 1.93
CA GLU A 23 8.63 -3.85 2.37
C GLU A 23 7.42 -4.22 3.22
N VAL A 24 7.01 -3.35 4.15
CA VAL A 24 5.76 -3.54 4.90
C VAL A 24 4.59 -3.69 3.94
N ALA A 25 4.49 -2.83 2.93
CA ALA A 25 3.50 -2.95 1.87
C ALA A 25 3.58 -4.27 1.09
N ARG A 26 4.78 -4.73 0.72
CA ARG A 26 4.99 -6.05 0.09
C ARG A 26 4.51 -7.19 0.99
N ASP A 27 4.80 -7.11 2.28
CA ASP A 27 4.44 -8.17 3.23
C ASP A 27 2.92 -8.21 3.45
N LEU A 28 2.24 -7.04 3.51
CA LEU A 28 0.76 -6.96 3.51
C LEU A 28 0.16 -7.55 2.23
N ARG A 29 0.77 -7.28 1.07
CA ARG A 29 0.38 -7.87 -0.21
C ARG A 29 0.50 -9.39 -0.17
N ARG A 30 1.64 -9.88 0.32
CA ARG A 30 1.93 -11.32 0.45
C ARG A 30 0.93 -12.02 1.37
N ALA A 31 0.59 -11.41 2.50
CA ALA A 31 -0.39 -11.96 3.44
C ALA A 31 -1.76 -12.14 2.77
N TRP A 32 -2.21 -11.17 1.97
CA TRP A 32 -3.44 -11.31 1.19
C TRP A 32 -3.33 -12.41 0.11
N GLN A 33 -2.27 -12.40 -0.69
CA GLN A 33 -2.07 -13.41 -1.75
C GLN A 33 -2.05 -14.84 -1.18
N ARG A 34 -1.45 -15.02 0.00
CA ARG A 34 -1.45 -16.29 0.73
C ARG A 34 -2.85 -16.70 1.18
N PHE A 35 -3.63 -15.78 1.75
CA PHE A 35 -5.03 -16.03 2.11
C PHE A 35 -5.86 -16.46 0.89
N GLU A 36 -5.72 -15.73 -0.21
CA GLU A 36 -6.43 -16.00 -1.47
C GLU A 36 -6.09 -17.39 -2.03
N GLU A 37 -4.79 -17.74 -2.09
CA GLU A 37 -4.34 -19.08 -2.50
C GLU A 37 -4.88 -20.18 -1.58
N ARG A 38 -4.77 -20.03 -0.25
CA ARG A 38 -5.27 -21.02 0.71
C ARG A 38 -6.77 -21.23 0.56
N TYR A 39 -7.54 -20.15 0.41
CA TYR A 39 -8.98 -20.20 0.20
C TYR A 39 -9.29 -21.01 -1.06
N TYR A 40 -8.74 -20.61 -2.20
CA TYR A 40 -9.01 -21.27 -3.48
C TYR A 40 -8.62 -22.76 -3.46
N TRP A 41 -7.40 -23.07 -3.04
CA TRP A 41 -6.88 -24.44 -3.04
C TRP A 41 -7.59 -25.35 -2.06
N ARG A 42 -8.12 -24.81 -0.95
CA ARG A 42 -8.97 -25.56 -0.05
C ARG A 42 -10.25 -26.00 -0.75
N VAL A 43 -10.94 -25.08 -1.43
CA VAL A 43 -12.21 -25.37 -2.10
C VAL A 43 -12.02 -26.38 -3.23
N ILE A 44 -11.07 -26.13 -4.15
CA ILE A 44 -10.91 -26.99 -5.32
C ILE A 44 -10.42 -28.40 -4.94
N THR A 45 -9.59 -28.51 -3.89
CA THR A 45 -9.10 -29.80 -3.39
C THR A 45 -10.19 -30.58 -2.67
N GLU A 46 -11.03 -29.93 -1.86
CA GLU A 46 -12.17 -30.60 -1.20
C GLU A 46 -13.22 -31.06 -2.23
N LEU A 47 -13.50 -30.22 -3.23
CA LEU A 47 -14.39 -30.57 -4.34
C LEU A 47 -13.87 -31.80 -5.11
N ASN A 48 -12.59 -31.80 -5.51
CA ASN A 48 -12.00 -32.87 -6.31
C ASN A 48 -11.35 -34.00 -5.49
N ASN A 49 -11.72 -34.14 -4.22
CA ASN A 49 -11.31 -35.25 -3.36
C ASN A 49 -11.99 -36.55 -3.84
N PRO A 50 -11.24 -37.63 -4.13
CA PRO A 50 -9.86 -37.91 -3.70
C PRO A 50 -8.72 -37.52 -4.65
N ALA A 51 -8.97 -37.26 -5.93
CA ALA A 51 -7.90 -37.04 -6.90
C ALA A 51 -6.94 -35.90 -6.52
N PHE A 52 -7.50 -34.73 -6.16
CA PHE A 52 -6.68 -33.57 -5.79
C PHE A 52 -6.07 -33.70 -4.40
N TRP A 53 -6.73 -34.43 -3.50
CA TRP A 53 -6.15 -34.78 -2.21
C TRP A 53 -4.88 -35.63 -2.40
N PHE A 54 -4.91 -36.63 -3.30
CA PHE A 54 -3.71 -37.41 -3.63
C PHE A 54 -2.61 -36.54 -4.25
N ALA A 55 -2.96 -35.70 -5.23
CA ALA A 55 -1.99 -34.86 -5.94
C ALA A 55 -1.32 -33.83 -5.02
N TYR A 56 -2.08 -33.14 -4.19
CA TYR A 56 -1.59 -31.99 -3.42
C TYR A 56 -1.33 -32.32 -1.96
N CYS A 57 -2.23 -33.05 -1.29
CA CYS A 57 -2.10 -33.34 0.14
C CYS A 57 -1.17 -34.53 0.43
N TRP A 58 -1.20 -35.56 -0.42
CA TRP A 58 -0.33 -36.73 -0.26
C TRP A 58 1.00 -36.58 -1.01
N ALA A 59 0.96 -36.27 -2.31
CA ALA A 59 2.17 -36.15 -3.13
C ALA A 59 2.87 -34.78 -3.00
N GLY A 60 2.22 -33.76 -2.41
CA GLY A 60 2.86 -32.48 -2.11
C GLY A 60 3.20 -31.63 -3.33
N ILE A 61 2.50 -31.80 -4.45
CA ILE A 61 2.76 -31.03 -5.68
C ILE A 61 2.57 -29.53 -5.39
N ARG A 62 3.60 -28.73 -5.68
CA ARG A 62 3.57 -27.28 -5.49
C ARG A 62 4.31 -26.55 -6.61
N GLY A 63 3.87 -25.33 -6.87
CA GLY A 63 4.50 -24.37 -7.76
C GLY A 63 5.58 -23.53 -7.05
N PRO A 64 6.05 -22.45 -7.71
CA PRO A 64 6.97 -21.50 -7.10
C PRO A 64 6.34 -20.80 -5.89
N GLU A 65 7.17 -20.40 -4.94
CA GLU A 65 6.72 -19.72 -3.73
C GLU A 65 6.14 -18.33 -4.03
N LEU A 66 5.11 -17.94 -3.27
CA LEU A 66 4.58 -16.57 -3.27
C LEU A 66 5.66 -15.59 -2.81
N ALA A 67 6.20 -14.82 -3.76
CA ALA A 67 7.20 -13.77 -3.53
C ALA A 67 6.84 -12.52 -4.36
N PRO A 68 5.86 -11.71 -3.92
CA PRO A 68 5.49 -10.51 -4.65
C PRO A 68 6.67 -9.51 -4.71
N PRO A 69 6.84 -8.78 -5.82
CA PRO A 69 7.88 -7.75 -5.92
C PRO A 69 7.61 -6.59 -4.97
N LEU A 70 8.66 -5.80 -4.68
CA LEU A 70 8.51 -4.55 -3.93
C LEU A 70 7.60 -3.58 -4.71
N PRO A 71 6.49 -3.10 -4.12
CA PRO A 71 5.59 -2.19 -4.80
C PRO A 71 6.29 -0.86 -5.10
N ASP A 72 5.95 -0.22 -6.22
CA ASP A 72 6.43 1.12 -6.54
C ASP A 72 5.86 2.16 -5.58
N PHE A 73 6.68 3.14 -5.22
CA PHE A 73 6.21 4.30 -4.49
C PHE A 73 5.42 5.22 -5.44
N ARG A 74 4.15 5.44 -5.14
CA ARG A 74 3.29 6.41 -5.83
C ARG A 74 2.62 7.30 -4.81
N LEU A 75 2.92 8.59 -4.87
CA LEU A 75 2.31 9.58 -3.98
C LEU A 75 0.87 9.84 -4.41
N GLN A 76 -0.08 9.55 -3.52
CA GLN A 76 -1.46 9.98 -3.67
C GLN A 76 -1.63 11.37 -3.08
N VAL A 77 -2.13 12.28 -3.90
CA VAL A 77 -2.51 13.63 -3.47
C VAL A 77 -4.02 13.63 -3.27
N PRO A 78 -4.52 13.84 -2.04
CA PRO A 78 -5.93 14.12 -1.81
C PRO A 78 -6.20 15.50 -2.43
N SER A 79 -6.56 15.52 -3.70
CA SER A 79 -6.87 16.76 -4.40
C SER A 79 -8.09 17.40 -3.75
N GLU A 80 -7.96 18.69 -3.43
CA GLU A 80 -8.98 19.60 -2.87
C GLU A 80 -9.11 19.49 -1.34
N GLY A 81 -9.20 20.63 -0.66
CA GLY A 81 -9.42 20.66 0.79
C GLY A 81 -10.59 19.77 1.14
N VAL A 82 -10.53 19.10 2.29
CA VAL A 82 -11.58 18.20 2.79
C VAL A 82 -12.92 18.93 2.71
N ASP A 83 -13.63 18.69 1.60
CA ASP A 83 -14.91 19.32 1.34
C ASP A 83 -15.90 18.66 2.32
N PRO A 84 -16.60 19.44 3.16
CA PRO A 84 -17.68 18.91 3.98
C PRO A 84 -18.73 18.20 3.10
N ALA A 85 -18.91 18.63 1.84
CA ALA A 85 -19.73 17.93 0.86
C ALA A 85 -19.05 16.66 0.31
N PHE A 86 -17.72 16.49 0.39
CA PHE A 86 -17.04 15.21 0.13
C PHE A 86 -17.20 14.24 1.31
N LEU A 87 -17.17 14.71 2.57
CA LEU A 87 -17.52 13.87 3.73
C LEU A 87 -19.02 13.52 3.75
N GLU A 88 -19.91 14.45 3.35
CA GLU A 88 -21.33 14.16 3.15
C GLU A 88 -21.60 13.33 1.89
N ALA A 89 -20.85 13.47 0.80
CA ALA A 89 -20.99 12.63 -0.39
C ALA A 89 -20.41 11.23 -0.18
N ALA A 90 -19.28 11.10 0.53
CA ALA A 90 -18.73 9.82 0.96
C ALA A 90 -19.64 9.06 1.94
N THR A 91 -20.61 9.75 2.56
CA THR A 91 -21.62 9.16 3.43
C THR A 91 -23.03 9.06 2.81
N ARG A 92 -23.36 9.85 1.76
CA ARG A 92 -24.70 9.86 1.11
C ARG A 92 -24.75 9.21 -0.28
N GLN A 93 -23.66 9.19 -1.03
CA GLN A 93 -23.56 8.47 -2.29
C GLN A 93 -22.69 7.24 -2.05
N GLY A 94 -23.28 6.05 -2.02
CA GLY A 94 -22.49 4.83 -1.94
C GLY A 94 -21.55 4.67 -3.14
N PRO A 95 -20.66 3.67 -3.11
CA PRO A 95 -19.54 3.58 -2.18
C PRO A 95 -18.53 4.71 -2.43
N LEU A 96 -17.66 4.99 -1.45
CA LEU A 96 -16.35 5.62 -1.65
C LEU A 96 -15.80 5.25 -3.04
N ASP A 97 -15.22 6.17 -3.82
CA ASP A 97 -14.50 5.82 -5.06
C ASP A 97 -13.23 5.04 -4.68
N MET A 98 -13.49 3.79 -4.33
CA MET A 98 -12.56 2.77 -3.88
C MET A 98 -11.68 2.37 -5.06
N GLY A 99 -12.05 2.65 -6.32
CA GLY A 99 -11.23 2.37 -7.49
C GLY A 99 -9.97 3.23 -7.56
N ARG A 100 -10.10 4.54 -7.27
CA ARG A 100 -8.94 5.43 -7.13
C ARG A 100 -8.12 5.13 -5.87
N TRP A 101 -8.76 4.71 -4.78
CA TRP A 101 -8.07 4.35 -3.52
C TRP A 101 -7.38 2.98 -3.62
N ALA A 102 -7.97 2.02 -4.35
CA ALA A 102 -7.45 0.68 -4.62
C ALA A 102 -6.21 0.68 -5.52
N SER A 103 -5.95 1.77 -6.24
CA SER A 103 -4.77 1.89 -7.11
C SER A 103 -3.42 1.94 -6.38
N ALA A 104 -3.40 1.98 -5.03
CA ALA A 104 -2.18 1.92 -4.21
C ALA A 104 -1.93 0.57 -3.50
N GLY A 105 -2.79 -0.43 -3.71
CA GLY A 105 -2.67 -1.77 -3.12
C GLY A 105 -3.18 -2.83 -4.08
N LEU A 106 -2.41 -3.17 -5.12
CA LEU A 106 -2.76 -4.22 -6.08
C LEU A 106 -2.69 -5.58 -5.39
N HIS A 107 -3.74 -5.95 -4.67
CA HIS A 107 -3.77 -7.15 -3.85
C HIS A 107 -4.05 -8.43 -4.65
N SER A 108 -4.22 -8.40 -5.97
CA SER A 108 -4.36 -9.65 -6.74
C SER A 108 -3.06 -10.46 -6.73
N LEU A 109 -3.18 -11.76 -6.97
CA LEU A 109 -2.02 -12.60 -7.30
C LEU A 109 -1.32 -12.05 -8.54
N ASP A 110 0.01 -11.99 -8.50
CA ASP A 110 0.83 -11.58 -9.65
C ASP A 110 0.67 -12.56 -10.81
N ARG A 111 0.47 -13.85 -10.48
CA ARG A 111 0.21 -14.91 -11.45
C ARG A 111 -0.69 -15.97 -10.85
N TYR A 112 -1.76 -16.30 -11.57
CA TYR A 112 -2.59 -17.46 -11.26
C TYR A 112 -2.02 -18.68 -11.95
N LEU A 113 -1.61 -19.69 -11.17
CA LEU A 113 -1.05 -20.94 -11.67
C LEU A 113 -2.02 -22.11 -11.45
N PRO A 114 -1.97 -23.16 -12.29
CA PRO A 114 -2.73 -24.40 -12.09
C PRO A 114 -2.13 -25.31 -10.99
N VAL A 115 -1.18 -24.79 -10.21
CA VAL A 115 -0.55 -25.47 -9.07
C VAL A 115 -0.45 -24.50 -7.88
N PRO A 116 -0.46 -25.00 -6.62
CA PRO A 116 -0.42 -24.15 -5.43
C PRO A 116 0.89 -23.38 -5.28
N GLN A 117 0.82 -22.10 -4.93
CA GLN A 117 2.00 -21.27 -4.61
C GLN A 117 2.24 -21.17 -3.08
N VAL A 118 1.33 -21.72 -2.29
CA VAL A 118 1.44 -21.92 -0.83
C VAL A 118 1.82 -23.37 -0.53
N ASP A 119 2.36 -23.62 0.67
CA ASP A 119 2.63 -24.99 1.13
C ASP A 119 1.32 -25.79 1.17
N PRO A 120 1.24 -26.99 0.56
CA PRO A 120 0.04 -27.81 0.57
C PRO A 120 -0.55 -28.06 1.96
N ARG A 121 0.28 -28.11 3.00
CA ARG A 121 -0.17 -28.29 4.39
C ARG A 121 -1.07 -27.15 4.88
N GLU A 122 -0.99 -25.96 4.29
CA GLU A 122 -1.77 -24.79 4.70
C GLU A 122 -3.23 -24.80 4.24
N PHE A 123 -3.59 -25.69 3.30
CA PHE A 123 -4.96 -25.89 2.84
C PHE A 123 -5.44 -27.35 2.95
N CYS A 124 -4.52 -28.31 3.10
CA CYS A 124 -4.83 -29.73 3.34
C CYS A 124 -5.13 -30.05 4.81
N ASP A 125 -5.08 -29.07 5.70
CA ASP A 125 -5.27 -29.22 7.13
C ASP A 125 -6.67 -29.75 7.48
N GLY A 126 -6.71 -30.91 8.14
CA GLY A 126 -7.97 -31.59 8.46
C GLY A 126 -8.74 -32.12 7.25
N LEU A 127 -8.16 -32.13 6.03
CA LEU A 127 -8.73 -32.88 4.90
C LEU A 127 -8.30 -34.34 4.98
N GLY A 128 -9.28 -35.21 5.21
CA GLY A 128 -9.12 -36.65 5.01
C GLY A 128 -9.43 -37.08 3.58
N LEU A 129 -8.99 -38.28 3.23
CA LEU A 129 -9.42 -38.95 1.99
C LEU A 129 -10.94 -39.21 2.06
N GLN A 130 -11.69 -38.62 1.12
CA GLN A 130 -13.15 -38.75 1.05
C GLN A 130 -13.53 -39.58 -0.18
N ILE A 131 -13.69 -40.89 0.03
CA ILE A 131 -14.21 -41.83 -0.98
C ILE A 131 -15.75 -41.87 -0.95
N LEU A 132 -16.33 -41.66 0.24
CA LEU A 132 -17.76 -41.58 0.48
C LEU A 132 -18.09 -40.28 1.25
N PRO A 133 -19.26 -39.66 1.04
CA PRO A 133 -20.30 -40.04 0.09
C PRO A 133 -19.86 -39.92 -1.38
N LEU A 134 -20.42 -40.79 -2.22
CA LEU A 134 -20.04 -40.90 -3.63
C LEU A 134 -20.58 -39.66 -4.38
N MET A 135 -19.69 -38.79 -4.83
CA MET A 135 -20.07 -37.54 -5.49
C MET A 135 -20.37 -37.75 -6.99
N TYR A 136 -19.74 -38.73 -7.63
CA TYR A 136 -19.96 -39.01 -9.05
C TYR A 136 -19.69 -40.47 -9.38
N ILE A 137 -20.34 -40.96 -10.44
CA ILE A 137 -19.99 -42.21 -11.12
C ILE A 137 -19.42 -41.84 -12.49
N PRO A 138 -18.16 -42.18 -12.78
CA PRO A 138 -17.57 -41.88 -14.09
C PRO A 138 -18.34 -42.59 -15.20
N GLY A 139 -18.47 -41.93 -16.36
CA GLY A 139 -18.79 -42.65 -17.58
C GLY A 139 -17.68 -43.65 -17.88
N PHE A 140 -18.06 -44.85 -18.32
CA PHE A 140 -17.13 -45.89 -18.72
C PHE A 140 -17.49 -46.55 -20.05
N LYS A 141 -16.48 -47.15 -20.69
CA LYS A 141 -16.64 -48.11 -21.78
C LYS A 141 -15.94 -49.42 -21.45
N VAL A 142 -16.42 -50.51 -22.01
CA VAL A 142 -15.84 -51.85 -21.86
C VAL A 142 -15.33 -52.33 -23.21
N LEU A 143 -14.06 -52.72 -23.24
CA LEU A 143 -13.42 -53.40 -24.35
C LEU A 143 -13.24 -54.88 -23.98
N LEU A 144 -13.49 -55.79 -24.92
CA LEU A 144 -13.14 -57.20 -24.83
C LEU A 144 -12.12 -57.50 -25.94
N GLN A 145 -10.91 -57.92 -25.57
CA GLN A 145 -9.82 -58.14 -26.54
C GLN A 145 -9.57 -56.90 -27.44
N GLY A 146 -9.67 -55.69 -26.87
CA GLY A 146 -9.54 -54.44 -27.63
C GLY A 146 -10.77 -54.03 -28.46
N HIS A 147 -11.82 -54.85 -28.54
CA HIS A 147 -13.07 -54.50 -29.23
C HIS A 147 -14.09 -53.92 -28.26
N GLU A 148 -14.66 -52.76 -28.58
CA GLU A 148 -15.70 -52.15 -27.75
C GLU A 148 -16.98 -52.99 -27.77
N VAL A 149 -17.44 -53.36 -26.57
CA VAL A 149 -18.67 -54.14 -26.38
C VAL A 149 -19.75 -53.39 -25.62
N PHE A 150 -19.37 -52.34 -24.88
CA PHE A 150 -20.31 -51.52 -24.14
C PHE A 150 -19.78 -50.11 -23.92
N ARG A 151 -20.69 -49.14 -23.91
CA ARG A 151 -20.41 -47.74 -23.60
C ARG A 151 -21.57 -47.13 -22.84
N THR A 152 -21.26 -46.42 -21.76
CA THR A 152 -22.24 -45.60 -21.04
C THR A 152 -22.69 -44.39 -21.87
N PRO A 153 -23.96 -43.96 -21.77
CA PRO A 153 -24.44 -42.76 -22.46
C PRO A 153 -23.62 -41.52 -22.10
N GLY A 154 -23.18 -40.76 -23.10
CA GLY A 154 -22.41 -39.52 -22.89
C GLY A 154 -20.91 -39.69 -22.70
N TYR A 155 -20.37 -40.92 -22.68
CA TYR A 155 -18.93 -41.17 -22.68
C TYR A 155 -18.25 -40.61 -23.95
N PRO A 156 -17.05 -39.99 -23.86
CA PRO A 156 -16.25 -39.73 -22.65
C PRO A 156 -16.55 -38.38 -21.97
N SER A 157 -17.51 -37.62 -22.48
CA SER A 157 -17.71 -36.21 -22.11
C SER A 157 -18.51 -35.98 -20.83
N ARG A 158 -19.31 -36.96 -20.39
CA ARG A 158 -20.20 -36.80 -19.22
C ARG A 158 -20.10 -37.99 -18.27
N PRO A 159 -20.18 -37.74 -16.94
CA PRO A 159 -20.32 -38.82 -15.97
C PRO A 159 -21.67 -39.52 -16.16
N LEU A 160 -21.73 -40.80 -15.75
CA LEU A 160 -22.98 -41.56 -15.72
C LEU A 160 -23.96 -40.95 -14.72
N TRP A 161 -23.45 -40.45 -13.60
CA TRP A 161 -24.22 -39.81 -12.55
C TRP A 161 -23.35 -38.81 -11.77
N PHE A 162 -23.96 -37.72 -11.30
CA PHE A 162 -23.30 -36.67 -10.52
C PHE A 162 -24.23 -36.15 -9.42
N ASN A 163 -23.70 -36.01 -8.20
CA ASN A 163 -24.41 -35.47 -7.05
C ASN A 163 -24.07 -33.99 -6.85
N TRP A 164 -24.98 -33.13 -7.30
CA TRP A 164 -24.84 -31.67 -7.14
C TRP A 164 -24.90 -31.22 -5.69
N ASP A 165 -25.73 -31.85 -4.85
CA ASP A 165 -25.89 -31.46 -3.46
C ASP A 165 -24.62 -31.73 -2.65
N GLU A 166 -23.98 -32.89 -2.86
CA GLU A 166 -22.70 -33.19 -2.22
C GLU A 166 -21.57 -32.27 -2.71
N ALA A 167 -21.54 -31.97 -4.02
CA ALA A 167 -20.55 -31.05 -4.57
C ALA A 167 -20.69 -29.64 -3.97
N ASN A 168 -21.91 -29.11 -3.88
CA ASN A 168 -22.20 -27.84 -3.23
C ASN A 168 -21.83 -27.88 -1.75
N ALA A 169 -22.18 -28.95 -1.04
CA ALA A 169 -21.84 -29.11 0.38
C ALA A 169 -20.32 -29.13 0.63
N ARG A 170 -19.52 -29.73 -0.26
CA ARG A 170 -18.05 -29.69 -0.20
C ARG A 170 -17.52 -28.28 -0.35
N VAL A 171 -18.03 -27.54 -1.33
CA VAL A 171 -17.64 -26.14 -1.57
C VAL A 171 -18.00 -25.27 -0.36
N GLU A 172 -19.22 -25.40 0.17
CA GLU A 172 -19.69 -24.64 1.33
C GLU A 172 -18.87 -24.93 2.60
N ARG A 173 -18.53 -26.20 2.86
CA ARG A 173 -17.67 -26.59 3.99
C ARG A 173 -16.29 -25.96 3.88
N ALA A 174 -15.68 -26.04 2.70
CA ALA A 174 -14.38 -25.45 2.44
C ALA A 174 -14.39 -23.93 2.58
N MET A 175 -15.41 -23.25 2.04
CA MET A 175 -15.62 -21.81 2.19
C MET A 175 -15.77 -21.41 3.64
N ARG A 176 -16.59 -22.14 4.41
CA ARG A 176 -16.80 -21.88 5.85
C ARG A 176 -15.47 -21.93 6.59
N LYS A 177 -14.65 -22.96 6.37
CA LYS A 177 -13.33 -23.07 7.00
C LYS A 177 -12.40 -21.92 6.61
N ALA A 178 -12.36 -21.55 5.34
CA ALA A 178 -11.54 -20.43 4.89
C ALA A 178 -11.94 -19.10 5.56
N LEU A 179 -13.25 -18.86 5.70
CA LEU A 179 -13.78 -17.66 6.34
C LEU A 179 -13.59 -17.64 7.86
N THR A 180 -13.63 -18.80 8.53
CA THR A 180 -13.50 -18.85 10.00
C THR A 180 -12.06 -18.97 10.48
N GLU A 181 -11.19 -19.64 9.73
CA GLU A 181 -9.81 -19.92 10.13
C GLU A 181 -8.80 -19.09 9.34
N TYR A 182 -8.79 -19.19 8.01
CA TYR A 182 -7.73 -18.57 7.21
C TYR A 182 -7.84 -17.05 7.22
N TYR A 183 -9.06 -16.52 7.29
CA TYR A 183 -9.28 -15.10 7.43
C TYR A 183 -8.79 -14.55 8.77
N LEU A 184 -8.99 -15.30 9.85
CA LEU A 184 -8.47 -14.94 11.17
C LEU A 184 -6.93 -14.95 11.18
N ASP A 185 -6.32 -15.93 10.53
CA ASP A 185 -4.86 -15.97 10.33
C ASP A 185 -4.37 -14.75 9.55
N TYR A 186 -5.06 -14.38 8.47
CA TYR A 186 -4.76 -13.18 7.68
C TYR A 186 -4.77 -11.92 8.54
N GLN A 187 -5.83 -11.71 9.35
CA GLN A 187 -5.91 -10.54 10.23
C GLN A 187 -4.79 -10.50 11.27
N LYS A 188 -4.43 -11.66 11.86
CA LYS A 188 -3.28 -11.76 12.79
C LYS A 188 -1.95 -11.44 12.10
N GLU A 189 -1.77 -11.91 10.86
CA GLU A 189 -0.57 -11.65 10.07
C GLU A 189 -0.44 -10.16 9.71
N VAL A 190 -1.53 -9.53 9.25
CA VAL A 190 -1.62 -8.08 9.03
C VAL A 190 -1.25 -7.31 10.29
N ALA A 191 -1.89 -7.62 11.42
CA ALA A 191 -1.64 -6.93 12.68
C ALA A 191 -0.17 -7.04 13.08
N ARG A 192 0.44 -8.22 12.91
CA ARG A 192 1.87 -8.43 13.15
C ARG A 192 2.73 -7.57 12.22
N ILE A 193 2.43 -7.55 10.91
CA ILE A 193 3.18 -6.77 9.92
C ILE A 193 3.15 -5.28 10.25
N LEU A 194 1.97 -4.73 10.60
CA LEU A 194 1.78 -3.32 10.87
C LEU A 194 2.30 -2.86 12.23
N LEU A 195 2.31 -3.74 13.23
CA LEU A 195 2.67 -3.37 14.61
C LEU A 195 4.11 -3.73 14.98
N THR A 196 4.81 -4.52 14.15
CA THR A 196 6.21 -4.86 14.40
C THR A 196 7.11 -3.77 13.80
N PRO A 197 7.87 -3.02 14.62
CA PRO A 197 8.82 -2.04 14.12
C PRO A 197 9.96 -2.74 13.36
N ARG A 198 10.62 -1.98 12.48
CA ARG A 198 11.89 -2.38 11.87
C ARG A 198 12.91 -1.32 12.25
N PRO A 199 14.07 -1.68 12.81
CA PRO A 199 14.46 -3.02 13.25
C PRO A 199 13.57 -3.56 14.37
N SER A 200 13.44 -4.88 14.43
CA SER A 200 12.54 -5.57 15.36
C SER A 200 13.20 -5.88 16.71
N THR A 201 14.54 -5.82 16.76
CA THR A 201 15.32 -6.08 17.98
C THR A 201 16.25 -4.92 18.34
N PRO A 202 16.60 -4.74 19.63
CA PRO A 202 17.60 -3.76 20.06
C PRO A 202 18.98 -3.95 19.40
N GLN A 203 19.37 -5.19 19.12
CA GLN A 203 20.67 -5.47 18.48
C GLN A 203 20.71 -4.98 17.03
N GLU A 204 19.62 -5.19 16.28
CA GLU A 204 19.45 -4.64 14.93
C GLU A 204 19.42 -3.10 14.97
N ALA A 205 18.80 -2.50 15.99
CA ALA A 205 18.83 -1.05 16.21
C ALA A 205 20.23 -0.52 16.52
N LEU A 206 21.00 -1.21 17.37
CA LEU A 206 22.39 -0.86 17.66
C LEU A 206 23.27 -0.97 16.42
N ASN A 207 23.02 -1.93 15.54
CA ASN A 207 23.71 -2.05 14.26
C ASN A 207 23.39 -0.89 13.31
N LEU A 208 22.20 -0.29 13.38
CA LEU A 208 21.87 0.94 12.65
C LEU A 208 22.53 2.19 13.24
N LEU A 209 22.95 2.16 14.51
CA LEU A 209 23.48 3.32 15.23
C LEU A 209 24.99 3.25 15.48
N GLY A 210 25.62 2.11 15.19
CA GLY A 210 27.04 1.86 15.39
C GLY A 210 27.88 2.46 14.27
N GLY A 211 28.08 3.78 14.25
CA GLY A 211 28.95 4.44 13.28
C GLY A 211 28.86 5.97 13.26
N ASP A 212 29.64 6.62 12.38
CA ASP A 212 29.42 8.02 12.01
C ASP A 212 28.09 8.12 11.26
N PHE A 213 27.14 8.95 11.72
CA PHE A 213 25.82 9.12 11.10
C PHE A 213 25.88 9.44 9.59
N ARG A 214 26.98 10.02 9.11
CA ARG A 214 27.25 10.29 7.67
C ARG A 214 27.39 9.02 6.83
N SER A 215 27.72 7.90 7.47
CA SER A 215 27.89 6.59 6.82
C SER A 215 26.60 5.76 6.77
N LEU A 216 25.56 6.18 7.51
CA LEU A 216 24.33 5.39 7.68
C LEU A 216 23.37 5.46 6.48
N GLY A 217 23.54 6.42 5.57
CA GLY A 217 22.77 6.51 4.33
C GLY A 217 21.25 6.45 4.53
N ALA A 218 20.60 5.46 3.92
CA ALA A 218 19.17 5.17 4.03
C ALA A 218 18.93 3.94 4.92
N PRO A 219 19.02 4.06 6.26
CA PRO A 219 18.81 2.92 7.13
C PRO A 219 17.36 2.43 7.04
N LYS A 220 17.21 1.12 7.18
CA LYS A 220 15.92 0.46 7.09
C LYS A 220 15.18 0.57 8.42
N VAL A 221 14.27 1.54 8.50
CA VAL A 221 13.53 1.88 9.72
C VAL A 221 12.04 1.95 9.43
N TYR A 222 11.22 1.21 10.17
CA TYR A 222 9.76 1.30 10.16
C TYR A 222 9.26 1.48 11.58
N LEU A 223 8.56 2.59 11.81
CA LEU A 223 8.07 2.99 13.12
C LEU A 223 6.61 3.39 12.99
N PRO A 224 5.70 2.41 13.12
CA PRO A 224 4.29 2.67 13.02
C PRO A 224 3.82 3.48 14.23
N VAL A 225 3.02 4.52 13.98
CA VAL A 225 2.19 5.14 15.00
C VAL A 225 0.77 4.58 14.83
N PRO A 226 0.32 3.68 15.72
CA PRO A 226 -1.06 3.24 15.69
C PRO A 226 -1.98 4.37 16.18
N TRP A 227 -2.99 4.74 15.39
CA TRP A 227 -4.06 5.64 15.81
C TRP A 227 -5.33 4.84 16.03
N GLN A 228 -5.87 4.85 17.27
CA GLN A 228 -7.04 4.09 17.76
C GLN A 228 -7.21 2.59 17.37
N GLY A 229 -6.40 2.04 16.46
CA GLY A 229 -6.39 0.66 15.99
C GLY A 229 -6.44 0.57 14.46
N HIS A 230 -5.89 -0.50 13.89
CA HIS A 230 -6.07 -0.88 12.47
C HIS A 230 -7.45 -1.53 12.20
N LEU A 231 -8.34 -1.52 13.20
CA LEU A 231 -9.65 -2.16 13.17
C LEU A 231 -10.61 -1.39 12.25
N LEU A 232 -11.64 -2.08 11.73
CA LEU A 232 -12.66 -1.46 10.88
C LEU A 232 -13.27 -0.21 11.53
N GLY A 233 -13.20 0.92 10.83
CA GLY A 233 -13.72 2.21 11.31
C GLY A 233 -12.92 2.86 12.45
N GLY A 234 -11.89 2.19 12.97
CA GLY A 234 -11.02 2.65 14.07
C GLY A 234 -9.91 3.61 13.65
N GLY A 235 -9.67 3.76 12.35
CA GLY A 235 -8.65 4.64 11.80
C GLY A 235 -7.58 3.88 11.03
N SER A 236 -6.40 4.48 10.91
CA SER A 236 -5.29 3.93 10.12
C SER A 236 -4.01 3.92 10.92
N VAL A 237 -3.17 2.91 10.67
CA VAL A 237 -1.76 2.95 11.07
C VAL A 237 -1.05 3.91 10.13
N VAL A 238 -0.33 4.87 10.70
CA VAL A 238 0.44 5.85 9.92
C VAL A 238 1.88 5.88 10.34
N ALA A 239 2.75 6.13 9.36
CA ALA A 239 4.16 6.33 9.56
C ALA A 239 4.65 7.42 8.61
N PRO A 240 5.16 8.56 9.10
CA PRO A 240 5.86 9.52 8.25
C PRO A 240 7.02 8.83 7.53
N VAL A 241 7.34 9.23 6.30
CA VAL A 241 8.28 8.53 5.42
C VAL A 241 9.36 9.47 4.92
N TYR A 242 10.64 9.12 5.10
CA TYR A 242 11.80 9.80 4.51
C TYR A 242 12.57 8.88 3.55
N THR A 243 13.37 9.43 2.64
CA THR A 243 14.21 8.61 1.73
C THR A 243 15.55 8.24 2.35
N GLU A 244 16.23 9.21 2.96
CA GLU A 244 17.58 9.06 3.52
C GLU A 244 17.73 9.88 4.81
N LEU A 245 18.58 9.44 5.75
CA LEU A 245 18.85 10.24 6.95
C LEU A 245 19.69 11.48 6.64
N VAL A 246 20.70 11.34 5.78
CA VAL A 246 21.53 12.45 5.31
C VAL A 246 21.91 12.17 3.86
N PRO A 247 21.70 13.12 2.93
CA PRO A 247 22.18 13.04 1.57
C PRO A 247 23.69 12.80 1.51
N THR A 248 24.10 11.79 0.75
CA THR A 248 25.53 11.45 0.57
C THR A 248 26.17 12.15 -0.63
N ASP A 249 25.35 12.64 -1.58
CA ASP A 249 25.78 13.35 -2.78
C ASP A 249 25.09 14.74 -2.89
N PRO A 250 25.86 15.84 -3.04
CA PRO A 250 25.32 17.18 -3.30
C PRO A 250 24.39 17.27 -4.52
N THR A 251 24.59 16.41 -5.53
CA THR A 251 23.75 16.40 -6.73
C THR A 251 22.34 15.90 -6.42
N ALA A 252 22.22 14.82 -5.64
CA ALA A 252 20.93 14.29 -5.19
C ALA A 252 20.20 15.31 -4.30
N LEU A 253 20.93 15.96 -3.39
CA LEU A 253 20.41 17.05 -2.56
C LEU A 253 19.90 18.21 -3.42
N TRP A 254 20.68 18.65 -4.40
CA TRP A 254 20.28 19.73 -5.30
C TRP A 254 19.05 19.37 -6.13
N ASN A 255 18.96 18.15 -6.66
CA ASN A 255 17.79 17.67 -7.40
C ASN A 255 16.53 17.73 -6.53
N GLY A 256 16.63 17.36 -5.24
CA GLY A 256 15.53 17.49 -4.27
C GLY A 256 15.12 18.96 -4.05
N VAL A 257 16.09 19.84 -3.83
CA VAL A 257 15.84 21.29 -3.67
C VAL A 257 15.27 21.91 -4.94
N GLN A 258 15.69 21.46 -6.12
CA GLN A 258 15.18 21.93 -7.40
C GLN A 258 13.75 21.43 -7.66
N SER A 259 13.41 20.21 -7.24
CA SER A 259 12.03 19.71 -7.27
C SER A 259 11.12 20.57 -6.38
N LEU A 260 11.57 20.87 -5.15
CA LEU A 260 10.90 21.80 -4.25
C LEU A 260 10.76 23.19 -4.87
N TRP A 261 11.82 23.70 -5.49
CA TRP A 261 11.79 24.98 -6.18
C TRP A 261 10.75 25.01 -7.30
N ASN A 262 10.64 23.95 -8.10
CA ASN A 262 9.66 23.90 -9.18
C ASN A 262 8.23 23.94 -8.65
N ALA A 263 7.95 23.31 -7.49
CA ALA A 263 6.67 23.43 -6.81
C ALA A 263 6.43 24.87 -6.33
N TYR A 264 7.43 25.49 -5.70
CA TYR A 264 7.39 26.90 -5.28
C TYR A 264 7.18 27.86 -6.45
N LYS A 265 7.85 27.62 -7.58
CA LYS A 265 7.72 28.44 -8.78
C LYS A 265 6.29 28.40 -9.31
N GLY A 266 5.68 27.22 -9.35
CA GLY A 266 4.27 27.07 -9.70
C GLY A 266 3.33 27.87 -8.78
N LEU A 267 3.64 27.97 -7.49
CA LEU A 267 2.90 28.83 -6.55
C LEU A 267 3.16 30.32 -6.79
N ILE A 268 4.42 30.71 -6.98
CA ILE A 268 4.83 32.08 -7.24
C ILE A 268 4.15 32.62 -8.52
N ASP A 269 4.08 31.79 -9.56
CA ASP A 269 3.43 32.12 -10.83
C ASP A 269 1.90 32.30 -10.65
N ARG A 270 1.30 31.65 -9.65
CA ARG A 270 -0.13 31.74 -9.30
C ARG A 270 -0.42 32.66 -8.11
N ALA A 271 0.60 33.34 -7.58
CA ALA A 271 0.43 34.25 -6.46
C ALA A 271 -0.41 35.46 -6.88
N GLY A 272 -1.39 35.83 -6.05
CA GLY A 272 -2.31 36.92 -6.33
C GLY A 272 -1.71 38.31 -6.08
N SER A 273 -0.59 38.38 -5.37
CA SER A 273 0.10 39.65 -5.07
C SER A 273 1.62 39.53 -5.09
N GLU A 274 2.30 40.64 -5.33
CA GLU A 274 3.77 40.73 -5.24
C GLU A 274 4.28 40.48 -3.80
N VAL A 275 3.47 40.83 -2.79
CA VAL A 275 3.77 40.55 -1.37
C VAL A 275 3.81 39.05 -1.11
N GLU A 276 2.86 38.31 -1.67
CA GLU A 276 2.79 36.86 -1.59
C GLU A 276 3.97 36.19 -2.31
N LYS A 277 4.34 36.68 -3.50
CA LYS A 277 5.55 36.22 -4.19
C LYS A 277 6.80 36.43 -3.32
N ALA A 278 6.94 37.62 -2.74
CA ALA A 278 8.06 37.93 -1.85
C ALA A 278 8.11 36.98 -0.64
N TYR A 279 6.95 36.63 -0.07
CA TYR A 279 6.87 35.65 1.00
C TYR A 279 7.39 34.28 0.56
N LEU A 280 6.93 33.76 -0.57
CA LEU A 280 7.34 32.45 -1.10
C LEU A 280 8.84 32.41 -1.42
N TYR A 281 9.40 33.44 -2.07
CA TYR A 281 10.84 33.54 -2.34
C TYR A 281 11.67 33.59 -1.06
N VAL A 282 11.27 34.42 -0.09
CA VAL A 282 11.97 34.56 1.20
C VAL A 282 11.90 33.26 1.98
N HIS A 283 10.75 32.61 2.04
CA HIS A 283 10.57 31.35 2.76
C HIS A 283 11.45 30.25 2.15
N PHE A 284 11.37 30.04 0.83
CA PHE A 284 12.20 29.06 0.13
C PHE A 284 13.69 29.30 0.38
N TYR A 285 14.16 30.54 0.19
CA TYR A 285 15.57 30.87 0.35
C TYR A 285 16.05 30.63 1.78
N ARG A 286 15.26 31.05 2.79
CA ARG A 286 15.63 30.85 4.19
C ARG A 286 15.64 29.37 4.56
N ALA A 287 14.66 28.57 4.12
CA ALA A 287 14.63 27.13 4.34
C ALA A 287 15.84 26.43 3.69
N ALA A 288 16.07 26.68 2.40
CA ALA A 288 17.20 26.10 1.67
C ALA A 288 18.56 26.55 2.23
N ARG A 289 18.67 27.80 2.68
CA ARG A 289 19.88 28.30 3.34
C ARG A 289 20.13 27.61 4.67
N THR A 290 19.12 27.49 5.53
CA THR A 290 19.22 26.78 6.81
C THR A 290 19.65 25.34 6.58
N LEU A 291 19.07 24.67 5.57
CA LEU A 291 19.48 23.34 5.14
C LEU A 291 20.97 23.29 4.79
N PHE A 292 21.47 24.15 3.91
CA PHE A 292 22.88 24.14 3.47
C PHE A 292 23.87 24.63 4.53
N GLN A 293 23.40 25.31 5.57
CA GLN A 293 24.18 25.69 6.74
C GLN A 293 24.10 24.65 7.87
N SER A 294 23.27 23.61 7.73
CA SER A 294 23.20 22.53 8.71
C SER A 294 24.53 21.79 8.81
N LYS A 295 24.89 21.43 10.04
CA LYS A 295 26.08 20.62 10.36
C LYS A 295 26.05 19.24 9.68
N ALA A 296 24.86 18.78 9.29
CA ALA A 296 24.69 17.53 8.54
C ALA A 296 25.51 17.49 7.24
N PHE A 297 25.78 18.65 6.62
CA PHE A 297 26.43 18.76 5.31
C PHE A 297 27.87 19.31 5.37
N TYR A 298 28.41 19.54 6.56
CA TYR A 298 29.74 20.14 6.71
C TYR A 298 30.84 19.18 6.23
N GLY A 299 31.59 19.60 5.21
CA GLY A 299 32.69 18.83 4.63
C GLY A 299 32.31 17.96 3.43
N LEU A 300 31.06 18.02 2.96
CA LEU A 300 30.69 17.41 1.68
C LEU A 300 31.32 18.22 0.51
N PRO A 301 32.07 17.58 -0.39
CA PRO A 301 32.68 18.27 -1.53
C PRO A 301 31.60 18.82 -2.47
N GLY A 302 31.79 20.02 -3.04
CA GLY A 302 30.84 20.60 -4.01
C GLY A 302 29.66 21.39 -3.42
N MET A 303 29.55 21.48 -2.08
CA MET A 303 28.48 22.26 -1.43
C MET A 303 28.50 23.76 -1.75
N ASP A 304 29.67 24.33 -2.08
CA ASP A 304 29.76 25.75 -2.45
C ASP A 304 29.10 26.03 -3.79
N ALA A 305 29.20 25.11 -4.76
CA ALA A 305 28.49 25.20 -6.03
C ALA A 305 26.97 25.11 -5.83
N VAL A 306 26.52 24.25 -4.91
CA VAL A 306 25.09 24.12 -4.55
C VAL A 306 24.55 25.43 -3.94
N LYS A 307 25.32 26.06 -3.03
CA LYS A 307 24.96 27.37 -2.46
C LYS A 307 24.91 28.47 -3.52
N GLU A 308 25.87 28.48 -4.45
CA GLU A 308 25.90 29.47 -5.53
C GLU A 308 24.69 29.32 -6.46
N ASN A 309 24.28 28.09 -6.77
CA ASN A 309 23.08 27.81 -7.56
C ASN A 309 21.81 28.29 -6.85
N LEU A 310 21.70 28.12 -5.52
CA LEU A 310 20.59 28.65 -4.73
C LEU A 310 20.52 30.19 -4.83
N VAL A 311 21.65 30.87 -4.72
CA VAL A 311 21.72 32.34 -4.84
C VAL A 311 21.23 32.76 -6.23
N LYS A 312 21.73 32.13 -7.30
CA LYS A 312 21.32 32.42 -8.68
C LYS A 312 19.81 32.24 -8.91
N LEU A 313 19.18 31.28 -8.24
CA LEU A 313 17.73 31.04 -8.36
C LEU A 313 16.88 32.17 -7.77
N VAL A 314 17.28 32.75 -6.63
CA VAL A 314 16.40 33.62 -5.83
C VAL A 314 16.82 35.08 -5.87
N GLU A 315 18.09 35.39 -6.13
CA GLU A 315 18.63 36.74 -5.95
C GLU A 315 17.93 37.79 -6.83
N ALA A 316 17.92 37.59 -8.15
CA ALA A 316 17.36 38.57 -9.07
C ALA A 316 15.85 38.81 -8.84
N PRO A 317 15.00 37.78 -8.71
CA PRO A 317 13.59 37.98 -8.40
C PRO A 317 13.35 38.68 -7.06
N LEU A 318 14.06 38.27 -5.99
CA LEU A 318 13.84 38.84 -4.67
C LEU A 318 14.29 40.31 -4.61
N ARG A 319 15.40 40.66 -5.27
CA ARG A 319 15.84 42.06 -5.37
C ARG A 319 14.84 42.92 -6.13
N SER A 320 14.28 42.42 -7.23
CA SER A 320 13.22 43.10 -7.96
C SER A 320 12.01 43.40 -7.06
N LEU A 321 11.55 42.40 -6.30
CA LEU A 321 10.46 42.53 -5.34
C LEU A 321 10.75 43.53 -4.21
N THR A 322 11.99 43.58 -3.72
CA THR A 322 12.36 44.56 -2.68
C THR A 322 12.35 46.00 -3.16
N GLN A 323 12.55 46.23 -4.46
CA GLN A 323 12.48 47.57 -5.06
C GLN A 323 11.02 47.98 -5.34
N SER A 324 10.20 47.03 -5.77
CA SER A 324 8.79 47.28 -6.11
C SER A 324 7.89 47.44 -4.89
N LEU A 325 8.13 46.69 -3.81
CA LEU A 325 7.29 46.70 -2.61
C LEU A 325 7.72 47.77 -1.60
N PRO A 326 6.86 48.75 -1.25
CA PRO A 326 7.19 49.82 -0.29
C PRO A 326 7.66 49.29 1.06
N VAL A 327 7.06 48.20 1.54
CA VAL A 327 7.39 47.58 2.83
C VAL A 327 8.78 46.93 2.86
N LEU A 328 9.38 46.69 1.69
CA LEU A 328 10.69 46.04 1.54
C LEU A 328 11.79 46.99 1.05
N ARG A 329 11.48 48.26 0.71
CA ARG A 329 12.45 49.22 0.13
C ARG A 329 13.69 49.46 1.00
N GLY A 330 13.60 49.26 2.30
CA GLY A 330 14.73 49.37 3.23
C GLY A 330 15.64 48.14 3.28
N CYS A 331 15.25 47.04 2.65
CA CYS A 331 16.00 45.80 2.66
C CYS A 331 17.07 45.81 1.54
N ALA A 332 18.32 46.04 1.93
CA ALA A 332 19.46 46.09 1.03
C ALA A 332 20.65 45.29 1.57
N GLY A 333 21.71 45.20 0.77
CA GLY A 333 22.95 44.48 1.11
C GLY A 333 23.03 43.09 0.48
N SER A 334 23.70 42.17 1.18
CA SER A 334 23.80 40.75 0.80
C SER A 334 22.41 40.11 0.72
N LEU A 335 22.26 39.06 -0.10
CA LEU A 335 20.97 38.35 -0.24
C LEU A 335 20.44 37.86 1.13
N ASP A 336 21.34 37.49 2.02
CA ASP A 336 21.07 37.11 3.40
C ASP A 336 20.43 38.22 4.24
N GLN A 337 20.96 39.44 4.13
CA GLN A 337 20.44 40.63 4.79
C GLN A 337 19.08 41.01 4.20
N VAL A 338 18.96 40.93 2.87
CA VAL A 338 17.70 41.19 2.16
C VAL A 338 16.61 40.21 2.61
N ALA A 339 16.88 38.91 2.60
CA ALA A 339 15.91 37.89 2.99
C ALA A 339 15.52 37.97 4.47
N SER A 340 16.47 38.29 5.37
CA SER A 340 16.20 38.45 6.81
C SER A 340 15.37 39.70 7.09
N CYS A 341 15.73 40.82 6.47
CA CYS A 341 14.96 42.06 6.54
C CYS A 341 13.55 41.87 5.98
N ALA A 342 13.44 41.23 4.81
CA ALA A 342 12.16 40.97 4.17
C ALA A 342 11.28 40.04 5.00
N ALA A 343 11.83 38.99 5.61
CA ALA A 343 11.08 38.14 6.52
C ALA A 343 10.52 38.90 7.74
N LEU A 344 11.32 39.79 8.34
CA LEU A 344 10.86 40.62 9.47
C LEU A 344 9.78 41.61 9.04
N ALA A 345 9.94 42.23 7.87
CA ALA A 345 8.97 43.16 7.32
C ALA A 345 7.65 42.46 6.98
N LEU A 346 7.71 41.31 6.30
CA LEU A 346 6.55 40.49 5.97
C LEU A 346 5.84 39.94 7.22
N LYS A 347 6.59 39.55 8.27
CA LYS A 347 6.00 39.15 9.56
C LYS A 347 5.22 40.30 10.22
N LYS A 348 5.70 41.54 10.12
CA LYS A 348 4.96 42.71 10.63
C LYS A 348 3.68 42.96 9.84
N VAL A 349 3.72 42.76 8.52
CA VAL A 349 2.52 42.81 7.66
C VAL A 349 1.53 41.72 8.06
N ASP A 350 2.00 40.48 8.24
CA ASP A 350 1.16 39.36 8.68
C ASP A 350 0.47 39.63 10.03
N LEU A 351 1.22 40.15 11.01
CA LEU A 351 0.66 40.54 12.32
C LEU A 351 -0.37 41.67 12.21
N ALA A 352 -0.15 42.64 11.31
CA ALA A 352 -1.10 43.72 11.07
C ALA A 352 -2.38 43.20 10.38
N VAL A 353 -2.25 42.27 9.44
CA VAL A 353 -3.37 41.63 8.73
C VAL A 353 -4.19 40.73 9.64
N LYS A 354 -3.56 39.95 10.52
CA LYS A 354 -4.25 39.12 11.53
C LYS A 354 -4.96 39.95 12.62
N GLY A 355 -4.47 41.16 12.90
CA GLY A 355 -5.07 42.07 13.87
C GLY A 355 -6.20 42.94 13.32
N VAL A 356 -6.30 43.10 12.00
CA VAL A 356 -7.27 43.97 11.33
C VAL A 356 -7.93 43.14 10.23
N GLY A 357 -9.13 42.60 10.50
CA GLY A 357 -9.83 41.60 9.67
C GLY A 357 -10.25 42.00 8.23
N ASN A 358 -9.48 42.84 7.54
CA ASN A 358 -9.68 43.26 6.16
C ASN A 358 -8.49 42.85 5.28
N LEU A 359 -8.44 41.56 4.94
CA LEU A 359 -7.55 41.01 3.89
C LEU A 359 -7.80 41.68 2.51
N GLN A 360 -9.04 42.15 2.31
CA GLN A 360 -9.60 42.59 1.03
C GLN A 360 -9.11 43.98 0.56
N GLU A 361 -8.78 44.88 1.48
CA GLU A 361 -8.26 46.22 1.15
C GLU A 361 -6.76 46.23 0.83
N LEU A 362 -5.99 45.26 1.32
CA LEU A 362 -4.54 45.19 1.13
C LEU A 362 -4.11 44.35 -0.10
N LEU A 363 -4.95 43.43 -0.56
CA LEU A 363 -4.57 42.44 -1.60
C LEU A 363 -5.13 42.71 -2.99
N GLY A 364 -5.91 43.77 -3.21
CA GLY A 364 -6.26 44.22 -4.55
C GLY A 364 -6.96 43.15 -5.42
N GLY A 365 -8.12 42.68 -4.97
CA GLY A 365 -9.14 42.09 -5.84
C GLY A 365 -9.12 40.56 -6.02
N GLY A 366 -10.33 39.98 -5.95
CA GLY A 366 -10.66 38.62 -6.35
C GLY A 366 -10.80 37.65 -5.18
N THR A 367 -12.02 37.49 -4.65
CA THR A 367 -12.36 36.41 -3.70
C THR A 367 -12.20 35.06 -4.39
N GLN A 368 -11.08 34.38 -4.18
CA GLN A 368 -11.08 32.92 -4.22
C GLN A 368 -11.84 32.45 -2.98
N ALA A 369 -12.73 31.46 -3.14
CA ALA A 369 -13.37 30.81 -2.02
C ALA A 369 -12.31 29.97 -1.29
N GLU A 370 -11.59 30.61 -0.37
CA GLU A 370 -10.56 29.96 0.42
C GLU A 370 -11.20 29.12 1.55
N PRO A 371 -10.65 27.95 1.89
CA PRO A 371 -11.18 27.10 2.94
C PRO A 371 -10.90 27.69 4.33
N ILE A 372 -11.73 27.29 5.33
CA ILE A 372 -11.86 27.78 6.72
C ILE A 372 -10.55 28.08 7.49
N LYS A 373 -9.39 27.54 7.08
CA LYS A 373 -8.09 27.82 7.70
C LYS A 373 -7.32 29.00 7.10
N ALA A 374 -7.57 29.34 5.83
CA ALA A 374 -6.92 30.45 5.15
C ALA A 374 -7.24 31.80 5.80
N ASP A 375 -8.44 31.95 6.37
CA ASP A 375 -8.93 33.13 7.08
C ASP A 375 -8.01 33.54 8.26
N ARG A 376 -7.20 32.60 8.77
CA ARG A 376 -6.33 32.77 9.93
C ARG A 376 -4.83 32.67 9.60
N GLU A 377 -4.48 32.32 8.37
CA GLU A 377 -3.10 32.18 7.91
C GLU A 377 -2.75 33.24 6.88
N SER A 378 -1.47 33.55 6.70
CA SER A 378 -1.07 34.52 5.67
C SER A 378 -1.34 33.91 4.28
N PRO A 379 -1.80 34.69 3.28
CA PRO A 379 -2.11 34.17 1.95
C PRO A 379 -0.99 33.30 1.32
N GLY A 380 0.27 33.65 1.60
CA GLY A 380 1.44 32.90 1.09
C GLY A 380 1.84 31.68 1.92
N LEU A 381 1.52 31.63 3.22
CA LEU A 381 1.78 30.45 4.06
C LEU A 381 0.81 29.32 3.70
N TRP A 382 -0.47 29.67 3.54
CA TRP A 382 -1.51 28.73 3.14
C TRP A 382 -1.17 28.00 1.83
N LYS A 383 -0.82 28.75 0.78
CA LYS A 383 -0.47 28.16 -0.52
C LYS A 383 0.78 27.29 -0.45
N PHE A 384 1.74 27.66 0.40
CA PHE A 384 2.90 26.82 0.66
C PHE A 384 2.50 25.48 1.30
N GLU A 385 1.69 25.50 2.34
CA GLU A 385 1.14 24.27 2.94
C GLU A 385 0.42 23.43 1.88
N GLU A 386 -0.41 24.04 1.05
CA GLU A 386 -1.08 23.34 -0.05
C GLU A 386 -0.11 22.69 -1.05
N ALA A 387 1.01 23.35 -1.38
CA ALA A 387 2.02 22.75 -2.26
C ALA A 387 2.73 21.54 -1.66
N LYS A 388 2.84 21.45 -0.32
CA LYS A 388 3.46 20.29 0.34
C LYS A 388 2.80 18.96 -0.05
N ARG A 389 1.51 18.99 -0.43
CA ARG A 389 0.77 17.82 -0.95
C ARG A 389 1.43 17.16 -2.15
N TRP A 390 2.20 17.90 -2.94
CA TRP A 390 2.83 17.39 -4.16
C TRP A 390 4.28 16.96 -3.95
N LEU A 391 4.81 17.15 -2.74
CA LEU A 391 6.20 16.87 -2.44
C LEU A 391 6.37 15.38 -2.13
N PRO A 392 7.24 14.67 -2.88
CA PRO A 392 7.56 13.28 -2.56
C PRO A 392 8.47 13.22 -1.32
N PRO A 393 8.65 12.02 -0.75
CA PRO A 393 9.64 11.80 0.25
C PRO A 393 11.04 12.23 -0.15
N SER A 394 11.72 12.81 0.84
CA SER A 394 13.05 13.37 0.71
C SER A 394 13.87 13.03 1.95
N SER A 395 15.11 13.49 1.97
CA SER A 395 15.98 13.29 3.12
C SER A 395 15.47 14.01 4.37
N LEU A 396 15.80 13.47 5.54
CA LEU A 396 15.40 14.03 6.83
C LEU A 396 15.73 15.53 6.99
N PRO A 397 16.94 16.03 6.65
CA PRO A 397 17.25 17.44 6.83
C PRO A 397 16.40 18.33 5.92
N VAL A 398 16.00 17.83 4.74
CA VAL A 398 15.10 18.55 3.83
C VAL A 398 13.70 18.63 4.42
N TYR A 399 13.21 17.53 4.99
CA TYR A 399 11.93 17.52 5.70
C TYR A 399 11.90 18.50 6.87
N GLU A 400 12.95 18.52 7.68
CA GLU A 400 13.09 19.46 8.80
C GLU A 400 13.16 20.92 8.31
N ALA A 401 13.94 21.19 7.26
CA ALA A 401 14.14 22.56 6.77
C ALA A 401 12.87 23.15 6.12
N PHE A 402 12.04 22.32 5.49
CA PHE A 402 10.84 22.74 4.78
C PHE A 402 9.53 22.36 5.51
N GLY A 403 9.58 21.65 6.63
CA GLY A 403 8.42 21.32 7.46
C GLY A 403 7.36 20.48 6.74
N TYR A 404 7.74 19.48 5.94
CA TYR A 404 6.77 18.63 5.23
C TYR A 404 7.03 17.15 5.45
N ALA A 405 5.97 16.34 5.37
CA ALA A 405 6.07 14.89 5.50
C ALA A 405 5.08 14.17 4.56
N GLY A 406 5.59 13.17 3.86
CA GLY A 406 4.76 12.09 3.30
C GLY A 406 4.50 11.02 4.34
N PHE A 407 3.37 10.33 4.26
CA PHE A 407 2.95 9.28 5.18
C PHE A 407 2.65 8.00 4.43
N PHE A 408 3.16 6.88 4.95
CA PHE A 408 2.62 5.55 4.67
C PHE A 408 1.41 5.34 5.59
N GLN A 409 0.30 4.90 5.01
CA GLN A 409 -0.94 4.66 5.71
C GLN A 409 -1.43 3.24 5.41
N ALA A 410 -1.89 2.52 6.43
CA ALA A 410 -2.59 1.26 6.29
C ALA A 410 -3.89 1.25 7.08
N GLN A 411 -4.99 0.82 6.46
CA GLN A 411 -6.35 0.86 7.03
C GLN A 411 -7.17 -0.36 6.64
N ASN A 412 -8.00 -0.86 7.55
CA ASN A 412 -8.96 -1.91 7.23
C ASN A 412 -10.26 -1.32 6.68
N ILE A 413 -10.71 -1.84 5.54
CA ILE A 413 -11.98 -1.48 4.93
C ILE A 413 -12.78 -2.75 4.71
N LEU A 414 -14.08 -2.71 5.02
CA LEU A 414 -15.00 -3.79 4.67
C LEU A 414 -15.17 -3.80 3.16
N GLU A 415 -14.85 -4.93 2.53
CA GLU A 415 -14.86 -5.05 1.08
C GLU A 415 -15.60 -6.31 0.63
N ALA A 416 -16.48 -6.16 -0.35
CA ALA A 416 -17.16 -7.26 -1.03
C ALA A 416 -16.55 -7.47 -2.42
N THR A 417 -15.97 -8.65 -2.66
CA THR A 417 -15.35 -9.08 -3.93
C THR A 417 -15.42 -10.60 -4.11
N THR A 418 -14.67 -11.13 -5.08
CA THR A 418 -14.46 -12.55 -5.34
C THR A 418 -13.02 -12.96 -5.10
N VAL A 419 -12.81 -14.27 -4.89
CA VAL A 419 -11.55 -14.98 -5.00
C VAL A 419 -11.65 -15.89 -6.23
N PRO A 420 -10.79 -15.73 -7.26
CA PRO A 420 -9.74 -14.72 -7.36
C PRO A 420 -10.26 -13.27 -7.48
N ASP A 421 -9.47 -12.29 -7.04
CA ASP A 421 -9.82 -10.87 -7.21
C ASP A 421 -9.48 -10.40 -8.63
N ILE A 422 -10.52 -10.24 -9.46
CA ILE A 422 -10.40 -9.92 -10.89
C ILE A 422 -10.42 -8.41 -11.20
N ARG A 423 -10.65 -7.55 -10.19
CA ARG A 423 -10.92 -6.11 -10.41
C ARG A 423 -9.71 -5.29 -10.87
N ASN A 424 -8.49 -5.83 -10.75
CA ASN A 424 -7.25 -5.17 -11.13
C ASN A 424 -6.52 -5.88 -12.29
N VAL A 425 -7.22 -6.71 -13.06
CA VAL A 425 -6.65 -7.30 -14.26
C VAL A 425 -6.46 -6.20 -15.30
N ASP A 426 -5.20 -5.81 -15.55
CA ASP A 426 -4.85 -4.86 -16.60
C ASP A 426 -5.05 -5.51 -17.98
N LEU A 427 -6.25 -5.32 -18.55
CA LEU A 427 -6.61 -5.81 -19.87
C LEU A 427 -5.77 -5.18 -20.99
N SER A 428 -5.06 -4.07 -20.74
CA SER A 428 -4.15 -3.47 -21.74
C SER A 428 -2.87 -4.29 -21.93
N SER A 429 -2.53 -5.15 -20.96
CA SER A 429 -1.45 -6.13 -21.08
C SER A 429 -1.86 -7.40 -21.85
N VAL A 430 -3.15 -7.57 -22.13
CA VAL A 430 -3.70 -8.73 -22.86
C VAL A 430 -3.73 -8.41 -24.37
N ASN A 431 -2.96 -9.16 -25.15
CA ASN A 431 -2.94 -9.11 -26.62
C ASN A 431 -3.27 -10.49 -27.21
N LEU A 432 -3.49 -10.56 -28.53
CA LEU A 432 -3.82 -11.81 -29.23
C LEU A 432 -2.81 -12.96 -28.99
N GLY A 433 -1.55 -12.64 -28.66
CA GLY A 433 -0.50 -13.63 -28.41
C GLY A 433 -0.51 -14.22 -26.99
N ASN A 434 -1.07 -13.52 -26.00
CA ASN A 434 -1.14 -13.99 -24.61
C ASN A 434 -2.58 -14.22 -24.11
N TRP A 435 -3.60 -13.89 -24.90
CA TRP A 435 -5.02 -14.03 -24.54
C TRP A 435 -5.38 -15.46 -24.14
N ILE A 436 -4.86 -16.46 -24.86
CA ILE A 436 -5.11 -17.88 -24.56
C ILE A 436 -4.54 -18.24 -23.19
N SER A 437 -3.30 -17.84 -22.92
CA SER A 437 -2.65 -18.06 -21.60
C SER A 437 -3.40 -17.34 -20.49
N TRP A 438 -3.82 -16.09 -20.71
CA TRP A 438 -4.62 -15.31 -19.78
C TRP A 438 -5.97 -15.97 -19.50
N ALA A 439 -6.71 -16.37 -20.54
CA ALA A 439 -7.99 -17.04 -20.42
C ALA A 439 -7.86 -18.38 -19.71
N TRP A 440 -6.82 -19.17 -20.01
CA TRP A 440 -6.53 -20.42 -19.30
C TRP A 440 -6.17 -20.18 -17.83
N ASN A 441 -5.43 -19.12 -17.49
CA ASN A 441 -5.11 -18.79 -16.10
C ASN A 441 -6.38 -18.39 -15.31
N GLN A 442 -7.30 -17.64 -15.92
CA GLN A 442 -8.59 -17.28 -15.30
C GLN A 442 -9.54 -18.48 -15.21
N LEU A 443 -9.65 -19.29 -16.26
CA LEU A 443 -10.44 -20.53 -16.27
C LEU A 443 -9.90 -21.57 -15.27
N SER A 444 -8.58 -21.61 -15.07
CA SER A 444 -7.96 -22.50 -14.07
C SER A 444 -8.31 -22.16 -12.62
N ARG A 445 -8.94 -21.00 -12.40
CA ARG A 445 -9.39 -20.50 -11.09
C ARG A 445 -10.90 -20.49 -10.92
N LEU A 446 -11.63 -21.11 -11.84
CA LEU A 446 -13.03 -21.45 -11.63
C LEU A 446 -13.18 -22.67 -10.72
N VAL A 447 -14.23 -22.68 -9.92
CA VAL A 447 -14.61 -23.86 -9.14
C VAL A 447 -15.23 -24.89 -10.08
N VAL A 448 -14.43 -25.89 -10.45
CA VAL A 448 -14.85 -26.96 -11.36
C VAL A 448 -14.48 -28.33 -10.83
N TYR A 449 -15.31 -29.31 -11.14
CA TYR A 449 -15.04 -30.72 -10.91
C TYR A 449 -14.43 -31.35 -12.16
N TRP A 450 -13.34 -32.11 -12.03
CA TRP A 450 -12.66 -32.75 -13.17
C TRP A 450 -13.19 -34.16 -13.41
N HIS A 451 -14.00 -34.34 -14.45
CA HIS A 451 -14.52 -35.65 -14.82
C HIS A 451 -13.45 -36.50 -15.52
N VAL A 452 -13.06 -37.61 -14.89
CA VAL A 452 -12.18 -38.62 -15.49
C VAL A 452 -13.00 -39.83 -15.96
N PRO A 453 -13.11 -40.08 -17.26
CA PRO A 453 -13.78 -41.27 -17.79
C PRO A 453 -12.94 -42.53 -17.56
N ILE A 454 -13.56 -43.72 -17.57
CA ILE A 454 -12.87 -45.00 -17.35
C ILE A 454 -12.96 -45.90 -18.58
N THR A 455 -11.86 -46.53 -18.98
CA THR A 455 -11.87 -47.64 -19.95
C THR A 455 -11.59 -48.95 -19.21
N ILE A 456 -12.50 -49.90 -19.32
CA ILE A 456 -12.33 -51.24 -18.77
C ILE A 456 -11.94 -52.16 -19.93
N ASP A 457 -10.67 -52.53 -20.04
CA ASP A 457 -10.18 -53.46 -21.09
C ASP A 457 -10.04 -54.86 -20.50
N ALA A 458 -11.00 -55.73 -20.79
CA ALA A 458 -10.96 -57.12 -20.43
C ALA A 458 -10.22 -57.91 -21.52
N ARG A 459 -8.94 -58.18 -21.27
CA ARG A 459 -8.12 -59.07 -22.08
C ARG A 459 -8.18 -60.47 -21.49
N VAL A 460 -8.52 -61.46 -22.31
CA VAL A 460 -8.38 -62.86 -21.92
C VAL A 460 -6.97 -63.27 -22.33
N GLU A 461 -6.02 -63.09 -21.42
CA GLU A 461 -4.69 -63.70 -21.56
C GLU A 461 -4.75 -65.11 -20.96
N TYR A 462 -4.39 -66.10 -21.76
CA TYR A 462 -4.39 -67.49 -21.33
C TYR A 462 -3.13 -67.76 -20.48
N CYS A 463 -3.24 -67.63 -19.16
CA CYS A 463 -2.22 -68.07 -18.21
C CYS A 463 -2.84 -69.16 -17.32
N PRO A 464 -2.63 -70.46 -17.57
CA PRO A 464 -3.18 -71.49 -16.68
C PRO A 464 -2.61 -71.31 -15.26
N PRO A 465 -3.43 -71.12 -14.19
CA PRO A 465 -4.87 -71.35 -14.07
C PRO A 465 -5.74 -70.08 -13.82
N CYS A 466 -5.34 -68.89 -14.25
CA CYS A 466 -6.04 -67.63 -13.98
C CYS A 466 -6.37 -66.78 -15.22
N VAL A 467 -7.53 -66.12 -15.17
CA VAL A 467 -7.92 -65.04 -16.10
C VAL A 467 -7.64 -63.72 -15.39
N LEU A 468 -6.82 -62.86 -15.98
CA LEU A 468 -6.47 -61.53 -15.45
C LEU A 468 -7.26 -60.46 -16.21
N ALA A 469 -8.09 -59.69 -15.51
CA ALA A 469 -8.73 -58.48 -16.05
C ALA A 469 -8.21 -57.26 -15.29
N TYR A 470 -7.79 -56.21 -16.00
CA TYR A 470 -7.30 -54.98 -15.38
C TYR A 470 -7.97 -53.75 -16.00
N PRO A 471 -8.42 -52.77 -15.19
CA PRO A 471 -8.85 -51.48 -15.70
C PRO A 471 -7.64 -50.70 -16.26
N SER A 472 -7.82 -49.97 -17.36
CA SER A 472 -6.78 -49.11 -17.93
C SER A 472 -7.22 -47.64 -17.91
N LEU A 473 -6.25 -46.72 -17.78
CA LEU A 473 -6.53 -45.29 -17.89
C LEU A 473 -7.04 -44.99 -19.32
N PRO A 474 -8.03 -44.10 -19.48
CA PRO A 474 -8.63 -43.81 -20.78
C PRO A 474 -7.57 -43.29 -21.77
N LEU A 475 -7.46 -43.95 -22.92
CA LEU A 475 -6.62 -43.50 -24.05
C LEU A 475 -7.38 -42.55 -25.00
N GLU A 476 -8.68 -42.30 -24.77
CA GLU A 476 -9.55 -41.56 -25.66
C GLU A 476 -10.29 -40.42 -24.94
N GLY A 477 -10.07 -39.19 -25.41
CA GLY A 477 -10.81 -37.98 -25.03
C GLY A 477 -10.12 -37.14 -23.94
N PRO A 478 -10.20 -35.79 -24.00
CA PRO A 478 -9.69 -34.94 -22.94
C PRO A 478 -10.58 -35.01 -21.70
N VAL A 479 -9.98 -34.93 -20.50
CA VAL A 479 -10.68 -34.69 -19.24
C VAL A 479 -11.49 -33.40 -19.37
N GLN A 480 -12.80 -33.44 -19.09
CA GLN A 480 -13.68 -32.28 -19.21
C GLN A 480 -14.08 -31.75 -17.82
N PRO A 481 -13.90 -30.44 -17.56
CA PRO A 481 -14.36 -29.84 -16.32
C PRO A 481 -15.90 -29.71 -16.32
N LEU A 482 -16.53 -30.10 -15.22
CA LEU A 482 -17.93 -29.83 -14.91
C LEU A 482 -17.99 -28.61 -13.99
N ALA A 483 -18.67 -27.56 -14.43
CA ALA A 483 -18.73 -26.31 -13.70
C ALA A 483 -19.70 -26.41 -12.51
N ILE A 484 -19.26 -26.00 -11.32
CA ILE A 484 -20.06 -26.08 -10.08
C ILE A 484 -20.17 -24.69 -9.48
N SER A 485 -21.41 -24.25 -9.25
CA SER A 485 -21.68 -22.96 -8.63
C SER A 485 -21.21 -22.99 -7.16
N PRO A 486 -20.60 -21.91 -6.65
CA PRO A 486 -20.32 -20.65 -7.33
C PRO A 486 -19.01 -20.70 -8.14
N TYR A 487 -19.04 -20.21 -9.39
CA TYR A 487 -17.87 -20.20 -10.28
C TYR A 487 -16.72 -19.32 -9.78
N VAL A 488 -17.05 -18.35 -8.93
CA VAL A 488 -16.13 -17.43 -8.25
C VAL A 488 -16.50 -17.41 -6.77
N LEU A 489 -15.50 -17.40 -5.89
CA LEU A 489 -15.75 -17.55 -4.46
C LEU A 489 -16.03 -16.18 -3.84
N PRO A 490 -17.20 -15.94 -3.25
CA PRO A 490 -17.50 -14.64 -2.66
C PRO A 490 -16.62 -14.37 -1.42
N PHE A 491 -16.18 -13.13 -1.31
CA PHE A 491 -15.45 -12.58 -0.18
C PHE A 491 -16.15 -11.30 0.25
N ALA A 492 -16.55 -11.19 1.52
CA ALA A 492 -17.21 -10.01 2.06
C ALA A 492 -16.73 -9.76 3.49
N LEU A 493 -15.47 -9.34 3.62
CA LEU A 493 -14.79 -9.20 4.92
C LEU A 493 -13.81 -8.01 4.89
N GLU A 494 -13.24 -7.68 6.03
CA GLU A 494 -12.24 -6.59 6.11
C GLU A 494 -10.98 -6.96 5.33
N ARG A 495 -10.49 -6.02 4.53
CA ARG A 495 -9.22 -6.09 3.84
C ARG A 495 -8.38 -4.89 4.22
N THR A 496 -7.10 -5.12 4.45
CA THR A 496 -6.16 -4.03 4.73
C THR A 496 -5.70 -3.41 3.44
N HIS A 497 -5.99 -2.13 3.26
CA HIS A 497 -5.49 -1.30 2.17
C HIS A 497 -4.32 -0.46 2.66
N TRP A 498 -3.34 -0.17 1.81
CA TRP A 498 -2.27 0.78 2.11
C TRP A 498 -2.08 1.81 1.01
N ARG A 499 -1.48 2.95 1.37
CA ARG A 499 -1.14 4.03 0.44
C ARG A 499 -0.03 4.92 0.98
N TRP A 500 0.58 5.68 0.08
CA TRP A 500 1.42 6.81 0.45
C TRP A 500 0.69 8.12 0.14
N ILE A 501 0.54 8.97 1.14
CA ILE A 501 -0.16 10.26 1.03
C ILE A 501 0.75 11.38 1.50
N SER A 502 0.60 12.58 0.94
CA SER A 502 1.22 13.78 1.51
C SER A 502 0.13 14.68 2.07
N VAL A 503 0.36 15.16 3.29
CA VAL A 503 -0.59 15.98 4.04
C VAL A 503 0.12 17.25 4.51
N PRO A 504 -0.44 18.44 4.27
CA PRO A 504 0.16 19.69 4.75
C PRO A 504 0.12 19.81 6.27
N GLU A 505 0.93 20.71 6.82
CA GLU A 505 0.90 20.96 8.26
C GLU A 505 -0.46 21.52 8.68
N GLY A 506 -0.90 21.11 9.87
CA GLY A 506 -2.18 21.50 10.43
C GLY A 506 -3.39 20.79 9.83
N TYR A 507 -3.27 19.97 8.77
CA TYR A 507 -4.39 19.21 8.23
C TYR A 507 -4.55 17.83 8.89
N GLU A 508 -5.79 17.35 8.90
CA GLU A 508 -6.07 15.98 9.31
C GLU A 508 -5.55 15.01 8.26
N VAL A 509 -4.88 13.95 8.71
CA VAL A 509 -4.45 12.86 7.83
C VAL A 509 -5.69 12.06 7.42
N PRO A 510 -6.06 12.01 6.12
CA PRO A 510 -7.32 11.38 5.70
C PRO A 510 -7.40 9.91 6.14
N GLY A 511 -8.51 9.48 6.73
CA GLY A 511 -8.70 8.10 7.21
C GLY A 511 -8.04 7.79 8.56
N VAL A 512 -7.36 8.78 9.16
CA VAL A 512 -6.91 8.71 10.54
C VAL A 512 -7.98 9.35 11.43
N ARG A 513 -8.40 8.66 12.48
CA ARG A 513 -9.35 9.15 13.47
C ARG A 513 -8.82 8.87 14.87
N GLY A 514 -9.22 9.72 15.81
CA GLY A 514 -8.87 9.54 17.22
C GLY A 514 -7.57 10.22 17.63
N THR A 515 -6.98 9.74 18.72
CA THR A 515 -5.64 10.14 19.16
C THR A 515 -4.65 9.02 18.87
N PRO A 516 -3.34 9.33 18.70
CA PRO A 516 -2.31 8.30 18.72
C PRO A 516 -2.53 7.39 19.92
N TYR A 517 -2.45 6.08 19.70
CA TYR A 517 -2.60 5.11 20.77
C TYR A 517 -1.51 5.42 21.80
N LYS A 518 -1.91 5.85 23.01
CA LYS A 518 -0.94 6.03 24.10
C LYS A 518 -0.35 4.65 24.37
N PRO A 519 0.97 4.45 24.25
CA PRO A 519 1.60 3.17 24.56
C PRO A 519 1.65 2.99 26.09
N LEU A 520 0.50 2.95 26.76
CA LEU A 520 0.36 2.72 28.19
C LEU A 520 -1.00 2.05 28.44
N GLY A 521 -1.01 0.74 28.61
CA GLY A 521 -2.16 0.05 29.21
C GLY A 521 -2.46 -1.34 28.65
N ASP A 522 -3.18 -1.41 27.53
CA ASP A 522 -4.09 -2.54 27.30
C ASP A 522 -3.73 -3.51 26.15
N LEU A 523 -2.54 -3.36 25.56
CA LEU A 523 -1.97 -4.35 24.63
C LEU A 523 -0.78 -5.09 25.22
N SER A 524 -0.64 -5.12 26.55
CA SER A 524 0.47 -5.77 27.28
C SER A 524 0.71 -7.24 26.88
N ALA A 525 -0.30 -7.94 26.35
CA ALA A 525 -0.18 -9.30 25.82
C ALA A 525 0.44 -9.41 24.41
N LEU A 526 0.45 -8.32 23.61
CA LEU A 526 1.06 -8.23 22.27
C LEU A 526 2.29 -7.30 22.24
N THR A 527 2.39 -6.35 23.18
CA THR A 527 3.50 -5.39 23.30
C THR A 527 4.65 -5.89 24.19
N SER A 528 4.61 -7.13 24.68
CA SER A 528 5.73 -7.74 25.42
C SER A 528 6.99 -7.96 24.57
N LEU A 529 6.97 -7.57 23.28
CA LEU A 529 8.08 -7.76 22.35
C LEU A 529 8.94 -6.51 22.10
N VAL A 530 8.44 -5.28 22.25
CA VAL A 530 9.27 -4.08 22.04
C VAL A 530 8.79 -2.90 22.90
N ASP A 531 9.57 -2.53 23.91
CA ASP A 531 9.45 -1.22 24.56
C ASP A 531 9.98 -0.14 23.59
N LEU A 532 9.07 0.41 22.78
CA LEU A 532 9.38 1.46 21.82
C LEU A 532 9.91 2.74 22.50
N SER A 533 9.68 2.93 23.81
CA SER A 533 10.11 4.14 24.52
C SER A 533 11.63 4.34 24.51
N ALA A 534 12.41 3.25 24.50
CA ALA A 534 13.86 3.30 24.36
C ALA A 534 14.30 3.72 22.95
N PHE A 535 13.58 3.27 21.91
CA PHE A 535 13.86 3.64 20.53
C PHE A 535 13.54 5.11 20.25
N TYR A 536 12.42 5.62 20.80
CA TYR A 536 12.08 7.04 20.78
C TYR A 536 13.16 7.90 21.46
N ARG A 537 13.70 7.50 22.61
CA ARG A 537 14.76 8.27 23.31
C ARG A 537 16.07 8.39 22.52
N ILE A 538 16.38 7.43 21.65
CA ILE A 538 17.63 7.45 20.87
C ILE A 538 17.50 8.33 19.63
N LEU A 539 16.35 8.30 18.94
CA LEU A 539 16.12 9.13 17.76
C LEU A 539 15.86 10.61 18.08
N LEU A 540 15.28 10.89 19.25
CA LEU A 540 14.90 12.24 19.64
C LEU A 540 16.07 13.09 20.16
N GLY A 541 17.28 12.53 20.27
CA GLY A 541 18.36 13.19 20.96
C GLY A 541 17.98 13.49 22.42
N ARG A 542 18.87 14.15 23.16
CA ARG A 542 18.61 14.56 24.54
C ARG A 542 17.75 15.80 24.61
#